data_AF-Q069K6-F1
#
_entry.id   AF-Q069K6-F1
#
_cell.length_a   1.000
_cell.length_b   1.000
_cell.length_c   1.000
_cell.angle_alpha   90.00
_cell.angle_beta   90.00
_cell.angle_gamma   90.00
#
_symmetry.space_group_name_H-M   'P 1'
#
loop_
_entity.id
_entity.type
_entity.pdbx_description
1 polymer ?
#
loop_
_entity_poly.entity_id
_entity_poly.type
_entity_poly.pdbx_seq_one_letter_code
_entity_poly.pdbx_strand_id
1 'polypeptide(L)' 'FAMKEMGTPDVRIDTRLNKAVWAKGIRNVPYRIRVRLSRKRNEDEDSPNKLYTLVTYVPVTTFKGLQTVNVDEN' A
#
# COMPACT_ATOMS: atom_id res chain seq x y z
N PHE A 1 -5.56 -5.15 -6.43
CA PHE A 1 -4.64 -4.13 -6.98
C PHE A 1 -3.19 -4.47 -6.68
N ALA A 2 -2.74 -4.36 -5.42
CA ALA A 2 -1.34 -4.61 -5.04
C ALA A 2 -0.80 -5.98 -5.52
N MET A 3 -1.56 -7.06 -5.33
CA MET A 3 -1.18 -8.40 -5.81
C MET A 3 -0.96 -8.46 -7.34
N LYS A 4 -1.79 -7.76 -8.12
CA LYS A 4 -1.72 -7.73 -9.58
C LYS A 4 -0.53 -6.90 -10.08
N GLU A 5 -0.35 -5.70 -9.51
CA GLU A 5 0.69 -4.76 -9.95
C GLU A 5 2.10 -5.20 -9.50
N MET A 6 2.23 -5.79 -8.31
CA MET A 6 3.53 -6.17 -7.74
C MET A 6 3.87 -7.65 -7.91
N GLY A 7 2.92 -8.48 -8.35
CA GLY A 7 3.13 -9.91 -8.62
C GLY A 7 3.47 -10.75 -7.38
N THR A 8 3.09 -10.30 -6.18
CA THR A 8 3.30 -11.03 -4.92
C THR A 8 1.96 -11.43 -4.30
N PRO A 9 1.76 -12.70 -3.92
CA PRO A 9 0.54 -13.13 -3.22
C PRO A 9 0.49 -12.64 -1.78
N ASP A 10 1.64 -12.50 -1.09
CA ASP A 10 1.71 -11.87 0.23
C ASP A 10 1.62 -10.34 0.10
N VAL A 11 0.55 -9.77 0.66
CA VAL A 11 0.28 -8.32 0.68
C VAL A 11 0.00 -7.89 2.12
N ARG A 12 0.88 -7.06 2.66
CA ARG A 12 0.81 -6.52 4.01
C ARG A 12 0.35 -5.08 3.97
N ILE A 13 -0.71 -4.76 4.69
CA ILE A 13 -1.30 -3.42 4.74
C ILE A 13 -0.84 -2.73 6.02
N ASP A 14 -0.24 -1.54 5.89
CA ASP A 14 0.13 -0.74 7.05
C ASP A 14 -1.11 -0.28 7.84
N THR A 15 -0.98 -0.26 9.16
CA THR A 15 -2.05 0.12 10.08
C THR A 15 -2.52 1.57 9.85
N ARG A 16 -1.63 2.46 9.40
CA ARG A 16 -2.02 3.85 9.08
C ARG A 16 -2.91 3.93 7.86
N LEU A 17 -2.70 3.04 6.88
CA LEU A 17 -3.58 2.93 5.72
C LEU A 17 -4.98 2.47 6.15
N ASN A 18 -5.05 1.45 7.00
CA ASN A 18 -6.32 0.99 7.54
C ASN A 18 -7.05 2.12 8.28
N LYS A 19 -6.36 2.85 9.17
CA LYS A 19 -6.94 4.01 9.87
C LYS A 19 -7.43 5.09 8.91
N ALA A 20 -6.68 5.39 7.84
CA ALA A 20 -7.07 6.40 6.85
C ALA A 20 -8.31 5.99 6.03
N VAL A 21 -8.43 4.70 5.68
CA VAL A 21 -9.61 4.16 4.99
C VAL A 21 -10.86 4.31 5.87
N TRP A 22 -10.75 3.99 7.16
CA TRP A 22 -11.87 4.01 8.11
C TRP A 22 -12.06 5.33 8.86
N ALA A 23 -11.29 6.37 8.54
CA ALA A 23 -11.28 7.64 9.31
C ALA A 23 -12.66 8.34 9.35
N LYS A 24 -13.51 8.12 8.36
CA LYS A 24 -14.87 8.69 8.25
C LYS A 24 -15.97 7.66 8.54
N GLY A 25 -15.61 6.50 9.08
CA GLY A 25 -16.52 5.38 9.33
C GLY A 25 -16.84 4.55 8.08
N ILE A 26 -17.61 3.48 8.28
CA ILE A 26 -17.88 2.45 7.26
C ILE A 26 -18.71 2.94 6.07
N ARG A 27 -19.56 3.94 6.27
CA ARG A 27 -20.47 4.45 5.22
C ARG A 27 -19.83 5.51 4.32
N ASN A 28 -18.81 6.23 4.80
CA ASN A 28 -18.22 7.39 4.13
C ASN A 28 -16.73 7.20 3.80
N VAL A 29 -16.38 6.03 3.25
CA VAL A 29 -15.00 5.74 2.83
C VAL A 29 -14.53 6.74 1.76
N PRO A 30 -13.28 7.24 1.82
CA PRO A 30 -12.75 8.16 0.81
C PRO A 30 -12.80 7.57 -0.61
N TYR A 31 -13.25 8.37 -1.59
CA TYR A 31 -13.27 7.96 -3.01
C TYR A 31 -11.89 7.74 -3.62
N ARG A 32 -10.86 8.39 -3.09
CA ARG A 32 -9.47 8.28 -3.55
C ARG A 32 -8.54 8.20 -2.35
N ILE A 33 -7.53 7.35 -2.46
CA ILE A 33 -6.46 7.20 -1.48
C ILE A 33 -5.13 7.08 -2.20
N ARG A 34 -4.10 7.77 -1.72
CA ARG A 34 -2.76 7.69 -2.26
C ARG A 34 -1.99 6.68 -1.42
N VAL A 35 -1.45 5.68 -2.10
CA VAL A 35 -0.69 4.59 -1.48
C VAL A 35 0.68 4.49 -2.12
N ARG A 36 1.66 4.03 -1.35
CA ARG A 36 2.97 3.59 -1.84
C ARG A 36 3.04 2.08 -1.69
N LEU A 37 3.41 1.40 -2.78
CA LEU A 37 3.66 -0.03 -2.82
C LEU A 37 5.17 -0.25 -2.75
N SER A 38 5.62 -1.06 -1.81
CA SER A 38 7.02 -1.47 -1.68
C SER A 38 7.09 -2.98 -1.70
N ARG A 39 7.80 -3.55 -2.68
CA ARG A 39 8.06 -4.99 -2.74
C ARG A 39 9.37 -5.28 -2.03
N LYS A 40 9.32 -6.07 -0.96
CA LYS A 40 10.45 -6.37 -0.09
C LYS A 40 10.72 -7.88 -0.04
N ARG A 41 11.96 -8.25 0.25
CA ARG A 41 12.31 -9.64 0.58
C ARG A 41 11.74 -10.00 1.94
N ASN A 42 11.21 -11.21 2.05
CA ASN A 42 10.82 -11.76 3.32
C ASN A 42 12.07 -12.29 4.04
N GLU A 43 12.21 -11.95 5.32
CA GLU A 43 13.31 -12.41 6.17
C GLU A 43 12.95 -13.71 6.91
N ASP A 44 11.67 -14.07 6.91
CA ASP A 44 11.16 -15.31 7.47
C ASP A 44 11.45 -16.48 6.51
N GLU A 45 12.40 -17.34 6.91
CA GLU A 45 12.83 -18.52 6.14
C GLU A 45 11.73 -19.58 5.99
N ASP A 46 10.77 -19.63 6.92
CA ASP A 46 9.65 -20.58 6.88
C ASP A 46 8.50 -20.09 6.00
N SER A 47 8.58 -18.86 5.49
CA SER A 47 7.52 -18.32 4.65
C SER A 47 7.52 -18.95 3.26
N PRO A 48 6.35 -19.40 2.75
CA PRO A 48 6.25 -19.92 1.38
C PRO A 48 6.52 -18.83 0.32
N ASN A 49 6.51 -17.55 0.71
CA ASN A 49 6.70 -16.41 -0.17
C ASN A 49 8.02 -15.69 0.12
N LYS A 50 8.95 -15.74 -0.84
CA LYS A 50 10.25 -15.03 -0.78
C LYS A 50 10.11 -13.50 -0.80
N LEU A 51 8.99 -12.99 -1.30
CA LEU A 51 8.73 -11.56 -1.50
C LEU A 51 7.33 -11.24 -1.00
N TYR A 52 7.20 -10.09 -0.35
CA TYR A 52 5.91 -9.52 0.04
C TYR A 52 5.79 -8.08 -0.43
N THR A 53 4.55 -7.62 -0.61
CA THR A 53 4.27 -6.21 -0.89
C THR A 53 3.75 -5.53 0.37
N LEU A 54 4.44 -4.49 0.82
CA LEU A 54 3.97 -3.58 1.86
C LEU A 54 3.23 -2.40 1.22
N VAL A 55 1.98 -2.19 1.64
CA VAL A 55 1.16 -1.06 1.21
C VAL A 55 1.11 -0.03 2.31
N THR A 56 1.63 1.17 2.04
CA THR A 56 1.70 2.28 3.01
C THR A 56 0.83 3.45 2.56
N TYR A 57 0.31 4.21 3.52
CA TYR A 57 -0.46 5.42 3.26
C TYR A 57 0.46 6.60 2.98
N VAL A 58 0.15 7.37 1.93
CA VAL A 58 0.82 8.63 1.63
C VAL A 58 -0.17 9.77 1.83
N PRO A 59 0.02 10.62 2.87
CA PRO A 59 -0.84 11.79 3.05
C PRO A 59 -0.60 12.78 1.90
N VAL A 60 -1.68 13.17 1.23
CA VAL A 60 -1.67 14.18 0.18
C VAL A 60 -2.82 15.16 0.42
N THR A 61 -2.58 16.44 0.16
CA THR A 61 -3.59 17.49 0.30
C THR A 61 -4.55 17.54 -0.88
N THR A 62 -4.08 17.15 -2.09
CA THR A 62 -4.89 17.07 -3.31
C THR A 62 -4.51 15.84 -4.13
N PHE A 63 -5.49 15.27 -4.83
CA PHE A 63 -5.30 14.17 -5.78
C PHE A 63 -5.18 14.65 -7.23
N LYS A 64 -5.36 15.95 -7.50
CA LYS A 64 -5.37 16.50 -8.85
C LYS A 64 -3.94 16.47 -9.43
N GLY A 65 -3.80 15.92 -10.63
CA GLY A 65 -2.52 15.87 -11.35
C GLY A 65 -1.53 14.81 -10.86
N LEU A 66 -1.86 14.03 -9.82
CA LEU A 66 -0.99 12.97 -9.34
C LEU A 66 -1.11 11.72 -10.24
N GLN A 67 0.01 11.31 -10.82
CA GLN A 67 0.15 10.07 -11.58
C GLN A 67 0.93 9.02 -10.80
N THR A 68 1.04 7.80 -11.31
CA THR A 68 1.92 6.78 -10.74
C THR A 68 3.36 7.23 -10.92
N VAL A 69 4.15 7.20 -9.84
CA VAL A 69 5.57 7.57 -9.86
C VAL A 69 6.36 6.49 -9.14
N ASN A 70 7.55 6.21 -9.65
CA ASN A 70 8.51 5.38 -8.95
C ASN A 70 9.09 6.19 -7.79
N VAL A 71 9.36 5.52 -6.67
CA VAL A 71 9.92 6.16 -5.49
C VAL A 71 11.18 5.41 -5.11
N ASP A 72 12.29 6.12 -5.06
CA ASP A 72 13.57 5.57 -4.67
C ASP A 72 13.57 5.19 -3.18
N GLU A 73 14.28 4.10 -2.86
CA GLU A 73 14.62 3.76 -1.48
C GLU A 73 15.93 4.47 -1.15
N ASN A 74 15.86 5.46 -0.26
CA ASN A 74 17.01 6.13 0.34
C ASN A 74 17.46 5.37 1.59
#